data_AF-W7Q1S4-F1
#
_entry.id   AF-W7Q1S4-F1
#
_cell.length_a   1.000
_cell.length_b   1.000
_cell.length_c   1.000
_cell.angle_alpha   90.00
_cell.angle_beta   90.00
_cell.angle_gamma   90.00
#
_symmetry.space_group_name_H-M   'P 1'
#
loop_
_entity.id
_entity.type
_entity.pdbx_description
1 polymer ?
#
loop_
_entity_poly.entity_id
_entity_poly.type
_entity_poly.pdbx_seq_one_letter_code
_entity_poly.pdbx_strand_id
1 'polypeptide(L)'
;MGAGAAARGGAGQPELWLGFVLVHLLHFTIATKQPAMTAASFAAEVERNRHGKALGRKLARLLRDVNRSQWGAVWGNVAAALATAFAITALALAVSGQALLSSEQIASQLKAISPLQSLALFYAAIAGVWLFCAGIMAGFFDNRADHIRLERRLVGHPALQWLSPARRERLAHYLHHNYGALAGNFLFGVLLGMTGYLGYLLGLPLDIRHVAFSSANLGFASFSDFQGWVGFLVGLSCVMLIGFVNLWVSFALALMVALRSRGCRIEPGTLLNGVKEEFLREPLRFFLPRVRSSRKGDSGALREDRQ
;
A
#
# COMPACT_ATOMS: atom_id res chain seq x y z
N MET A 1 43.55 -0.66 -30.73
CA MET A 1 43.75 0.78 -30.99
C MET A 1 42.69 1.21 -32.00
N GLY A 2 41.73 2.06 -31.74
CA GLY A 2 41.31 2.80 -30.55
C GLY A 2 39.95 3.46 -30.85
N ALA A 3 39.16 3.59 -29.79
CA ALA A 3 38.24 4.69 -29.48
C ALA A 3 37.32 5.27 -30.59
N GLY A 4 36.02 5.00 -30.44
CA GLY A 4 34.94 5.73 -31.10
C GLY A 4 33.57 5.53 -30.44
N ALA A 5 33.55 5.37 -29.11
CA ALA A 5 32.34 5.25 -28.30
C ALA A 5 32.40 6.31 -27.20
N ALA A 6 31.77 7.47 -27.42
CA ALA A 6 31.41 8.42 -26.38
C ALA A 6 30.46 9.49 -26.93
N ALA A 7 29.49 9.87 -26.10
CA ALA A 7 28.70 11.10 -26.19
C ALA A 7 27.53 11.13 -27.21
N ARG A 8 26.45 10.41 -26.87
CA ARG A 8 25.08 10.93 -27.03
C ARG A 8 24.27 10.68 -25.75
N GLY A 9 24.71 11.31 -24.67
CA GLY A 9 23.90 11.57 -23.49
C GLY A 9 23.50 13.05 -23.48
N GLY A 10 22.23 13.35 -23.27
CA GLY A 10 21.76 14.72 -23.05
C GLY A 10 20.67 15.19 -24.02
N ALA A 11 19.48 14.61 -23.92
CA ALA A 11 18.24 15.32 -24.22
C ALA A 11 17.18 14.79 -23.25
N GLY A 12 16.81 15.63 -22.28
CA GLY A 12 15.78 15.29 -21.30
C GLY A 12 14.51 14.85 -22.01
N GLN A 13 13.99 13.68 -21.64
CA GLN A 13 12.65 13.27 -22.03
C GLN A 13 11.67 13.86 -21.02
N PRO A 14 10.87 14.89 -21.37
CA PRO A 14 9.82 15.40 -20.50
C PRO A 14 8.61 14.45 -20.41
N GLU A 15 8.76 13.15 -20.67
CA GLU A 15 7.62 12.22 -20.79
C GLU A 15 7.66 11.05 -19.79
N LEU A 16 8.78 10.85 -19.08
CA LEU A 16 8.91 9.75 -18.13
C LEU A 16 7.98 9.92 -16.90
N TRP A 17 7.76 11.18 -16.48
CA TRP A 17 6.87 11.50 -15.36
C TRP A 17 5.39 11.39 -15.74
N LEU A 18 5.02 11.62 -17.01
CA LEU A 18 3.66 11.35 -17.50
C LEU A 18 3.35 9.85 -17.49
N GLY A 19 4.30 9.00 -17.91
CA GLY A 19 4.16 7.54 -17.80
C GLY A 19 4.02 7.04 -16.36
N PHE A 20 4.77 7.65 -15.42
CA PHE A 20 4.67 7.36 -13.99
C PHE A 20 3.33 7.81 -13.38
N VAL A 21 2.82 8.96 -13.82
CA VAL A 21 1.50 9.49 -13.43
C VAL A 21 0.37 8.67 -14.05
N LEU A 22 0.49 8.19 -15.30
CA LEU A 22 -0.55 7.42 -16.00
C LEU A 22 -0.74 5.99 -15.44
N VAL A 23 0.35 5.30 -15.09
CA VAL A 23 0.30 3.98 -14.44
C VAL A 23 -0.28 4.07 -13.01
N HIS A 24 -0.07 5.19 -12.33
CA HIS A 24 -0.61 5.44 -10.99
C HIS A 24 -2.08 5.91 -11.02
N LEU A 25 -2.49 6.64 -12.08
CA LEU A 25 -3.87 7.10 -12.29
C LEU A 25 -4.85 5.97 -12.66
N LEU A 26 -4.35 4.84 -13.19
CA LEU A 26 -5.18 3.71 -13.63
C LEU A 26 -5.42 2.63 -12.55
N HIS A 27 -4.98 2.84 -11.30
CA HIS A 27 -5.29 1.94 -10.18
C HIS A 27 -6.74 2.12 -9.71
N PHE A 28 -7.64 1.40 -10.37
CA PHE A 28 -8.99 1.11 -9.89
C PHE A 28 -8.98 0.74 -8.41
N THR A 29 -9.63 1.59 -7.60
CA THR A 29 -10.19 1.29 -6.29
C THR A 29 -9.29 0.44 -5.37
N ILE A 30 -8.37 1.10 -4.67
CA ILE A 30 -7.72 0.49 -3.50
C ILE A 30 -8.76 0.44 -2.37
N ALA A 31 -9.49 -0.68 -2.32
CA ALA A 31 -10.33 -1.06 -1.19
C ALA A 31 -9.43 -1.50 -0.02
N THR A 32 -8.75 -0.55 0.63
CA THR A 32 -7.97 -0.84 1.82
C THR A 32 -8.17 0.27 2.82
N LYS A 33 -8.65 -0.07 4.02
CA LYS A 33 -8.56 0.85 5.16
C LYS A 33 -7.07 0.99 5.45
N GLN A 34 -6.57 2.22 5.26
CA GLN A 34 -5.13 2.45 5.37
C GLN A 34 -4.60 2.02 6.74
N PRO A 35 -3.37 1.49 6.81
CA PRO A 35 -2.72 1.08 8.05
C PRO A 35 -2.76 2.17 9.13
N ALA A 36 -2.65 3.44 8.71
CA ALA A 36 -2.69 4.61 9.58
C ALA A 36 -4.03 4.78 10.32
N MET A 37 -5.15 4.53 9.65
CA MET A 37 -6.49 4.57 10.27
C MET A 37 -6.63 3.50 11.35
N THR A 38 -6.05 2.31 11.11
CA THR A 38 -6.09 1.22 12.10
C THR A 38 -5.20 1.51 13.32
N ALA A 39 -4.07 2.20 13.13
CA ALA A 39 -3.21 2.66 14.22
C ALA A 39 -3.90 3.70 15.12
N ALA A 40 -4.75 4.57 14.58
CA ALA A 40 -5.51 5.54 15.36
C ALA A 40 -6.57 4.87 16.26
N SER A 41 -7.31 3.88 15.72
CA SER A 41 -8.24 3.06 16.51
C SER A 41 -7.51 2.24 17.58
N PHE A 42 -6.32 1.73 17.27
CA PHE A 42 -5.45 1.03 18.22
C PHE A 42 -5.10 1.92 19.42
N ALA A 43 -4.64 3.15 19.17
CA ALA A 43 -4.23 4.04 20.24
C ALA A 43 -5.42 4.46 21.14
N ALA A 44 -6.62 4.59 20.58
CA ALA A 44 -7.84 4.86 21.33
C ALA A 44 -8.18 3.74 22.32
N GLU A 45 -7.94 2.50 21.91
CA GLU A 45 -8.26 1.33 22.72
C GLU A 45 -7.23 1.08 23.84
N VAL A 46 -5.99 1.51 23.61
CA VAL A 46 -4.92 1.54 24.61
C VAL A 46 -5.20 2.59 25.69
N GLU A 47 -5.66 3.78 25.30
CA GLU A 47 -6.03 4.85 26.23
C GLU A 47 -7.10 4.41 27.24
N ARG A 48 -8.07 3.59 26.80
CA ARG A 48 -9.15 3.05 27.63
C ARG A 48 -8.70 1.97 28.63
N ASN A 49 -7.55 1.34 28.43
CA ASN A 49 -7.07 0.22 29.25
C ASN A 49 -5.61 0.44 29.68
N ARG A 50 -5.40 1.38 30.61
CA ARG A 50 -4.08 1.64 31.18
C ARG A 50 -3.69 0.49 32.14
N HIS A 51 -2.73 -0.33 31.72
CA HIS A 51 -1.94 -1.33 32.48
C HIS A 51 -2.38 -2.83 32.44
N GLY A 52 -1.40 -3.71 32.25
CA GLY A 52 -1.46 -5.16 32.50
C GLY A 52 -1.20 -6.10 31.29
N LYS A 53 -0.97 -7.40 31.55
CA LYS A 53 -0.84 -8.49 30.52
C LYS A 53 -2.02 -8.56 29.52
N ALA A 54 -3.15 -7.91 29.84
CA ALA A 54 -4.30 -7.75 28.96
C ALA A 54 -3.99 -6.82 27.77
N LEU A 55 -3.15 -5.80 27.97
CA LEU A 55 -2.69 -4.89 26.93
C LEU A 55 -1.90 -5.67 25.88
N GLY A 56 -0.83 -6.39 26.25
CA GLY A 56 -0.02 -7.21 25.34
C GLY A 56 -0.83 -8.16 24.45
N ARG A 57 -1.76 -8.92 25.04
CA ARG A 57 -2.67 -9.82 24.28
C ARG A 57 -3.64 -9.08 23.36
N LYS A 58 -4.03 -7.85 23.70
CA LYS A 58 -4.91 -7.01 22.86
C LYS A 58 -4.13 -6.40 21.70
N LEU A 59 -2.91 -5.92 21.95
CA LEU A 59 -1.99 -5.43 20.93
C LEU A 59 -1.67 -6.54 19.92
N ALA A 60 -1.40 -7.76 20.39
CA ALA A 60 -1.11 -8.90 19.53
C ALA A 60 -2.29 -9.33 18.66
N ARG A 61 -3.52 -9.32 19.19
CA ARG A 61 -4.75 -9.58 18.42
C ARG A 61 -5.00 -8.51 17.35
N LEU A 62 -4.79 -7.23 17.68
CA LEU A 62 -4.94 -6.14 16.71
C LEU A 62 -3.87 -6.19 15.63
N LEU A 63 -2.62 -6.47 15.98
CA LEU A 63 -1.54 -6.67 15.01
C LEU A 63 -1.82 -7.84 14.07
N ARG A 64 -2.40 -8.93 14.56
CA ARG A 64 -2.87 -10.05 13.75
C ARG A 64 -3.93 -9.61 12.74
N ASP A 65 -4.95 -8.90 13.20
CA ASP A 65 -6.05 -8.44 12.34
C ASP A 65 -5.58 -7.44 11.27
N VAL A 66 -4.68 -6.52 11.66
CA VAL A 66 -3.98 -5.62 10.72
C VAL A 66 -3.20 -6.44 9.71
N ASN A 67 -2.26 -7.28 10.15
CA ASN A 67 -1.42 -8.09 9.27
C ASN A 67 -2.26 -8.85 8.23
N ARG A 68 -3.35 -9.49 8.66
CA ARG A 68 -4.24 -10.21 7.75
C ARG A 68 -4.92 -9.32 6.73
N SER A 69 -5.51 -8.21 7.16
CA SER A 69 -6.18 -7.27 6.26
C SER A 69 -5.23 -6.67 5.23
N GLN A 70 -3.98 -6.44 5.64
CA GLN A 70 -2.96 -5.82 4.80
C GLN A 70 -2.31 -6.82 3.83
N TRP A 71 -2.23 -8.11 4.14
CA TRP A 71 -1.82 -9.12 3.17
C TRP A 71 -2.77 -9.20 1.98
N GLY A 72 -4.08 -9.11 2.20
CA GLY A 72 -5.07 -9.06 1.11
C GLY A 72 -4.86 -7.85 0.20
N ALA A 73 -4.60 -6.68 0.80
CA ALA A 73 -4.26 -5.46 0.09
C ALA A 73 -3.00 -5.60 -0.78
N VAL A 74 -1.92 -6.14 -0.18
CA VAL A 74 -0.63 -6.32 -0.86
C VAL A 74 -0.78 -7.28 -2.04
N TRP A 75 -1.41 -8.44 -1.85
CA TRP A 75 -1.65 -9.38 -2.94
C TRP A 75 -2.51 -8.80 -4.06
N GLY A 76 -3.55 -8.04 -3.73
CA GLY A 76 -4.37 -7.35 -4.71
C GLY A 76 -3.55 -6.38 -5.58
N ASN A 77 -2.70 -5.55 -4.94
CA ASN A 77 -1.81 -4.64 -5.65
C ASN A 77 -0.77 -5.38 -6.50
N VAL A 78 -0.17 -6.46 -5.98
CA VAL A 78 0.82 -7.27 -6.71
C VAL A 78 0.17 -7.90 -7.94
N ALA A 79 -0.99 -8.52 -7.79
CA ALA A 79 -1.71 -9.18 -8.89
C ALA A 79 -2.13 -8.17 -9.96
N ALA A 80 -2.70 -7.03 -9.56
CA ALA A 80 -3.08 -5.97 -10.51
C ALA A 80 -1.88 -5.40 -11.26
N ALA A 81 -0.76 -5.15 -10.57
CA ALA A 81 0.46 -4.64 -11.18
C ALA A 81 1.08 -5.65 -12.15
N LEU A 82 1.15 -6.93 -11.78
CA LEU A 82 1.62 -8.00 -12.67
C LEU A 82 0.73 -8.15 -13.91
N ALA A 83 -0.59 -8.21 -13.72
CA ALA A 83 -1.54 -8.32 -14.82
C ALA A 83 -1.44 -7.13 -15.79
N THR A 84 -1.32 -5.92 -15.25
CA THR A 84 -1.14 -4.70 -16.05
C THR A 84 0.18 -4.72 -16.81
N ALA A 85 1.28 -5.09 -16.15
CA ALA A 85 2.58 -5.20 -16.80
C ALA A 85 2.58 -6.25 -17.93
N PHE A 86 1.96 -7.41 -17.70
CA PHE A 86 1.79 -8.44 -18.73
C PHE A 86 0.94 -7.93 -19.90
N ALA A 87 -0.18 -7.26 -19.65
CA ALA A 87 -1.02 -6.70 -20.70
C ALA A 87 -0.27 -5.65 -21.55
N ILE A 88 0.48 -4.75 -20.90
CA ILE A 88 1.29 -3.73 -21.59
C ILE A 88 2.41 -4.39 -22.41
N THR A 89 3.12 -5.36 -21.84
CA THR A 89 4.22 -6.03 -22.54
C THR A 89 3.70 -6.87 -23.71
N ALA A 90 2.58 -7.57 -23.54
CA ALA A 90 1.93 -8.34 -24.59
C ALA A 90 1.48 -7.43 -25.74
N LEU A 91 0.86 -6.29 -25.43
CA LEU A 91 0.46 -5.30 -26.43
C LEU A 91 1.66 -4.72 -27.17
N ALA A 92 2.71 -4.36 -26.43
CA ALA A 92 3.95 -3.83 -27.02
C ALA A 92 4.59 -4.85 -27.97
N LEU A 93 4.65 -6.13 -27.57
CA LEU A 93 5.15 -7.21 -28.41
C LEU A 93 4.26 -7.42 -29.65
N ALA A 94 2.94 -7.37 -29.50
CA ALA A 94 2.01 -7.53 -30.61
C ALA A 94 2.11 -6.41 -31.66
N VAL A 95 2.41 -5.17 -31.23
CA VAL A 95 2.54 -4.01 -32.12
C VAL A 95 3.94 -3.91 -32.74
N SER A 96 4.99 -4.14 -31.95
CA SER A 96 6.38 -3.92 -32.38
C SER A 96 7.09 -5.19 -32.88
N GLY A 97 6.60 -6.37 -32.53
CA GLY A 97 7.26 -7.65 -32.80
C GLY A 97 8.53 -7.91 -31.98
N GLN A 98 8.90 -7.00 -31.06
CA GLN A 98 10.10 -7.12 -30.22
C GLN A 98 9.74 -7.12 -28.74
N ALA A 99 10.58 -7.78 -27.94
CA ALA A 99 10.46 -7.75 -26.49
C ALA A 99 10.61 -6.30 -25.97
N LEU A 100 9.78 -5.93 -24.99
CA LEU A 100 9.77 -4.56 -24.46
C LEU A 100 11.07 -4.20 -23.76
N LEU A 101 11.74 -5.18 -23.15
CA LEU A 101 12.98 -5.00 -22.42
C LEU A 101 14.12 -5.81 -23.05
N SER A 102 15.31 -5.20 -23.07
CA SER A 102 16.57 -5.90 -23.37
C SER A 102 17.04 -6.73 -22.18
N SER A 103 17.90 -7.72 -22.42
CA SER A 103 18.47 -8.56 -21.35
C SER A 103 19.19 -7.77 -20.27
N GLU A 104 19.83 -6.65 -20.61
CA GLU A 104 20.48 -5.75 -19.65
C GLU A 104 19.46 -5.04 -18.75
N GLN A 105 18.34 -4.57 -19.33
CA GLN A 105 17.26 -3.94 -18.57
C GLN A 105 16.59 -4.93 -17.61
N ILE A 106 16.43 -6.19 -18.04
CA ILE A 106 15.89 -7.27 -17.22
C ILE A 106 16.80 -7.53 -16.02
N ALA A 107 18.11 -7.71 -16.26
CA ALA A 107 19.08 -7.91 -15.19
C ALA A 107 19.11 -6.74 -14.18
N SER A 108 19.03 -5.50 -14.68
CA SER A 108 18.96 -4.30 -13.85
C SER A 108 17.70 -4.29 -12.95
N GLN A 109 16.53 -4.60 -13.51
CA GLN A 109 15.27 -4.65 -12.75
C GLN A 109 15.28 -5.73 -11.66
N LEU A 110 15.80 -6.92 -11.97
CA LEU A 110 15.92 -8.02 -11.00
C LEU A 110 16.93 -7.70 -9.90
N LYS A 111 18.07 -7.11 -10.24
CA LYS A 111 19.06 -6.65 -9.26
C LYS A 111 18.45 -5.63 -8.30
N ALA A 112 17.62 -4.75 -8.81
CA ALA A 112 17.08 -3.63 -8.06
C ALA A 112 15.91 -4.00 -7.13
N ILE A 113 15.28 -5.16 -7.31
CA ILE A 113 14.34 -5.74 -6.32
C ILE A 113 15.06 -6.65 -5.31
N SER A 114 16.28 -7.11 -5.61
CA SER A 114 17.03 -8.04 -4.76
C SER A 114 17.54 -7.36 -3.48
N PRO A 115 17.17 -7.85 -2.28
CA PRO A 115 17.67 -7.34 -1.00
C PRO A 115 19.16 -7.53 -0.81
N LEU A 116 19.75 -8.54 -1.46
CA LEU A 116 21.17 -8.90 -1.30
C LEU A 116 22.06 -8.11 -2.25
N GLN A 117 21.53 -7.72 -3.41
CA GLN A 117 22.31 -7.08 -4.48
C GLN A 117 22.07 -5.57 -4.58
N SER A 118 21.14 -5.05 -3.77
CA SER A 118 20.78 -3.63 -3.73
C SER A 118 20.29 -3.23 -2.35
N LEU A 119 20.20 -1.92 -2.09
CA LEU A 119 19.61 -1.36 -0.88
C LEU A 119 18.06 -1.39 -0.93
N ALA A 120 17.47 -2.41 -1.56
CA ALA A 120 16.04 -2.47 -1.84
C ALA A 120 15.16 -2.29 -0.59
N LEU A 121 15.53 -2.90 0.53
CA LEU A 121 14.76 -2.79 1.77
C LEU A 121 14.87 -1.41 2.43
N PHE A 122 16.01 -0.73 2.28
CA PHE A 122 16.19 0.63 2.75
C PHE A 122 15.31 1.60 1.94
N TYR A 123 15.36 1.50 0.61
CA TYR A 123 14.47 2.26 -0.28
C TYR A 123 12.99 1.92 -0.08
N ALA A 124 12.68 0.68 0.32
CA ALA A 124 11.34 0.27 0.71
C ALA A 124 10.88 0.92 2.02
N ALA A 125 11.78 1.11 2.98
CA ALA A 125 11.49 1.83 4.20
C ALA A 125 11.17 3.30 3.93
N ILE A 126 11.91 3.97 3.02
CA ILE A 126 11.59 5.33 2.57
C ILE A 126 10.18 5.40 1.97
N ALA A 127 9.83 4.44 1.10
CA ALA A 127 8.46 4.34 0.58
C ALA A 127 7.41 4.18 1.70
N GLY A 128 7.73 3.42 2.75
CA GLY A 128 6.90 3.26 3.93
C GLY A 128 6.68 4.55 4.72
N VAL A 129 7.70 5.40 4.82
CA VAL A 129 7.57 6.75 5.42
C VAL A 129 6.59 7.59 4.60
N TRP A 130 6.73 7.59 3.27
CA TRP A 130 5.79 8.33 2.41
C TRP A 130 4.37 7.77 2.46
N LEU A 131 4.23 6.45 2.57
CA LEU A 131 2.94 5.81 2.75
C LEU A 131 2.29 6.23 4.07
N PHE A 132 3.09 6.40 5.13
CA PHE A 132 2.62 6.95 6.41
C PHE A 132 2.19 8.42 6.28
N CYS A 133 3.00 9.28 5.65
CA CYS A 133 2.64 10.68 5.41
C CYS A 133 1.32 10.79 4.59
N ALA A 134 1.21 9.99 3.53
CA ALA A 134 -0.01 9.90 2.73
C ALA A 134 -1.22 9.42 3.56
N GLY A 135 -1.01 8.49 4.51
CA GLY A 135 -2.04 8.03 5.43
C GLY A 135 -2.58 9.11 6.36
N ILE A 136 -1.70 9.99 6.89
CA ILE A 136 -2.14 11.16 7.68
C ILE A 136 -2.94 12.13 6.81
N MET A 137 -2.43 12.45 5.62
CA MET A 137 -3.12 13.36 4.69
C MET A 137 -4.48 12.81 4.27
N ALA A 138 -4.57 11.51 3.97
CA ALA A 138 -5.82 10.84 3.67
C ALA A 138 -6.84 11.01 4.80
N GLY A 139 -6.43 10.77 6.06
CA GLY A 139 -7.30 10.98 7.22
C GLY A 139 -7.74 12.44 7.38
N PHE A 140 -6.88 13.41 7.06
CA PHE A 140 -7.26 14.82 7.01
C PHE A 140 -8.33 15.10 5.95
N PHE A 141 -8.15 14.58 4.73
CA PHE A 141 -9.13 14.77 3.66
C PHE A 141 -10.45 14.06 3.95
N ASP A 142 -10.42 12.87 4.56
CA ASP A 142 -11.61 12.12 5.00
C ASP A 142 -12.43 12.96 6.00
N ASN A 143 -11.78 13.43 7.07
CA ASN A 143 -12.41 14.31 8.07
C ASN A 143 -12.93 15.62 7.45
N ARG A 144 -12.20 16.17 6.47
CA ARG A 144 -12.61 17.39 5.76
C ARG A 144 -13.84 17.15 4.90
N ALA A 145 -13.96 15.99 4.24
CA ALA A 145 -15.11 15.65 3.41
C ALA A 145 -16.41 15.68 4.22
N ASP A 146 -16.37 15.10 5.42
CA ASP A 146 -17.46 15.13 6.40
C ASP A 146 -17.75 16.56 6.86
N HIS A 147 -16.71 17.30 7.26
CA HIS A 147 -16.85 18.65 7.80
C HIS A 147 -17.52 19.62 6.81
N ILE A 148 -17.13 19.58 5.53
CA ILE A 148 -17.71 20.47 4.51
C ILE A 148 -19.02 19.95 3.91
N ARG A 149 -19.48 18.76 4.33
CA ARG A 149 -20.61 18.04 3.73
C ARG A 149 -20.42 17.91 2.22
N LEU A 150 -19.27 17.35 1.82
CA LEU A 150 -18.79 17.32 0.43
C LEU A 150 -19.83 16.77 -0.53
N GLU A 151 -20.53 15.70 -0.16
CA GLU A 151 -21.61 15.12 -0.96
C GLU A 151 -22.68 16.15 -1.35
N ARG A 152 -23.24 16.87 -0.37
CA ARG A 152 -24.28 17.88 -0.61
C ARG A 152 -23.79 19.00 -1.54
N ARG A 153 -22.52 19.40 -1.38
CA ARG A 153 -21.90 20.44 -2.23
C ARG A 153 -21.72 19.96 -3.67
N LEU A 154 -21.29 18.72 -3.87
CA LEU A 154 -21.12 18.13 -5.20
C LEU A 154 -22.45 17.94 -5.91
N VAL A 155 -23.51 17.52 -5.20
CA VAL A 155 -24.86 17.48 -5.78
C VAL A 155 -25.31 18.86 -6.24
N GLY A 156 -25.02 19.93 -5.50
CA GLY A 156 -25.38 21.29 -5.91
C GLY A 156 -24.45 21.96 -6.94
N HIS A 157 -23.34 21.32 -7.33
CA HIS A 157 -22.25 22.03 -7.99
C HIS A 157 -22.55 22.40 -9.46
N PRO A 158 -22.39 23.68 -9.90
CA PRO A 158 -22.68 24.11 -11.26
C PRO A 158 -21.92 23.30 -12.33
N ALA A 159 -20.64 23.02 -12.08
CA ALA A 159 -19.80 22.24 -13.00
C ALA A 159 -20.19 20.77 -13.15
N LEU A 160 -21.17 20.26 -12.39
CA LEU A 160 -21.69 18.88 -12.49
C LEU A 160 -23.11 18.82 -13.05
N GLN A 161 -23.67 19.96 -13.48
CA GLN A 161 -25.04 20.04 -14.01
C GLN A 161 -25.21 19.38 -15.39
N TRP A 162 -24.12 19.08 -16.10
CA TRP A 162 -24.14 18.29 -17.34
C TRP A 162 -24.42 16.80 -17.09
N LEU A 163 -24.36 16.32 -15.84
CA LEU A 163 -24.73 14.96 -15.46
C LEU A 163 -26.21 14.90 -15.05
N SER A 164 -26.85 13.76 -15.30
CA SER A 164 -28.20 13.51 -14.79
C SER A 164 -28.23 13.50 -13.25
N PRO A 165 -29.36 13.85 -12.61
CA PRO A 165 -29.46 13.91 -11.15
C PRO A 165 -28.97 12.64 -10.45
N ALA A 166 -29.41 11.48 -10.94
CA ALA A 166 -29.00 10.18 -10.39
C ALA A 166 -27.49 9.89 -10.54
N ARG A 167 -26.86 10.31 -11.64
CA ARG A 167 -25.41 10.14 -11.84
C ARG A 167 -24.62 11.07 -10.93
N ARG A 168 -25.09 12.30 -10.77
CA ARG A 168 -24.49 13.31 -9.90
C ARG A 168 -24.54 12.90 -8.44
N GLU A 169 -25.67 12.36 -7.97
CA GLU A 169 -25.79 11.80 -6.63
C GLU A 169 -24.84 10.61 -6.40
N ARG A 170 -24.78 9.66 -7.34
CA ARG A 170 -23.84 8.54 -7.25
C ARG A 170 -22.38 9.00 -7.21
N LEU A 171 -22.03 9.96 -8.05
CA LEU A 171 -20.67 10.53 -8.08
C LEU A 171 -20.36 11.26 -6.78
N ALA A 172 -21.27 12.09 -6.29
CA ALA A 172 -21.11 12.82 -5.04
C ALA A 172 -20.95 11.87 -3.84
N HIS A 173 -21.79 10.84 -3.77
CA HIS A 173 -21.70 9.81 -2.75
C HIS A 173 -20.36 9.05 -2.83
N TYR A 174 -19.94 8.65 -4.02
CA TYR A 174 -18.66 7.97 -4.22
C TYR A 174 -17.47 8.86 -3.82
N LEU A 175 -17.44 10.11 -4.30
CA LEU A 175 -16.35 11.04 -4.01
C LEU A 175 -16.30 11.35 -2.52
N HIS A 176 -17.45 11.53 -1.85
CA HIS A 176 -17.50 11.77 -0.42
C HIS A 176 -16.92 10.60 0.39
N HIS A 177 -17.36 9.37 0.12
CA HIS A 177 -16.93 8.17 0.85
C HIS A 177 -15.50 7.73 0.54
N ASN A 178 -14.91 8.20 -0.57
CA ASN A 178 -13.57 7.82 -1.00
C ASN A 178 -12.61 9.01 -1.04
N TYR A 179 -12.99 10.19 -0.57
CA TYR A 179 -12.20 11.42 -0.76
C TYR A 179 -10.81 11.30 -0.13
N GLY A 180 -10.75 10.81 1.11
CA GLY A 180 -9.49 10.57 1.81
C GLY A 180 -8.61 9.58 1.07
N ALA A 181 -9.18 8.46 0.60
CA ALA A 181 -8.45 7.43 -0.14
C ALA A 181 -7.92 7.95 -1.49
N LEU A 182 -8.73 8.69 -2.24
CA LEU A 182 -8.35 9.29 -3.52
C LEU A 182 -7.22 10.31 -3.35
N ALA A 183 -7.39 11.26 -2.44
CA ALA A 183 -6.37 12.27 -2.15
C ALA A 183 -5.08 11.63 -1.61
N GLY A 184 -5.21 10.67 -0.70
CA GLY A 184 -4.09 9.91 -0.13
C GLY A 184 -3.27 9.18 -1.19
N ASN A 185 -3.92 8.43 -2.08
CA ASN A 185 -3.23 7.70 -3.15
C ASN A 185 -2.59 8.63 -4.18
N PHE A 186 -3.26 9.72 -4.53
CA PHE A 186 -2.71 10.75 -5.40
C PHE A 186 -1.45 11.38 -4.80
N LEU A 187 -1.55 11.87 -3.56
CA LEU A 187 -0.42 12.49 -2.87
C LEU A 187 0.71 11.50 -2.62
N PHE A 188 0.38 10.23 -2.35
CA PHE A 188 1.38 9.18 -2.27
C PHE A 188 2.16 9.04 -3.58
N GLY A 189 1.47 9.01 -4.73
CA GLY A 189 2.11 8.98 -6.05
C GLY A 189 3.03 10.20 -6.28
N VAL A 190 2.57 11.38 -5.91
CA VAL A 190 3.36 12.63 -6.00
C VAL A 190 4.61 12.55 -5.10
N LEU A 191 4.49 12.10 -3.85
CA LEU A 191 5.62 11.93 -2.93
C LEU A 191 6.64 10.92 -3.46
N LEU A 192 6.18 9.80 -4.03
CA LEU A 192 7.06 8.82 -4.64
C LEU A 192 7.79 9.42 -5.85
N GLY A 193 7.08 10.11 -6.75
CA GLY A 193 7.70 10.77 -7.91
C GLY A 193 8.72 11.86 -7.54
N MET A 194 8.42 12.65 -6.51
CA MET A 194 9.31 13.72 -6.04
C MET A 194 10.58 13.20 -5.38
N THR A 195 10.62 11.96 -4.88
CA THR A 195 11.81 11.46 -4.16
C THR A 195 13.01 11.30 -5.07
N GLY A 196 12.82 10.86 -6.32
CA GLY A 196 13.91 10.81 -7.30
C GLY A 196 14.46 12.21 -7.60
N TYR A 197 13.57 13.21 -7.69
CA TYR A 197 13.97 14.61 -7.85
C TYR A 197 14.72 15.16 -6.62
N LEU A 198 14.27 14.84 -5.40
CA LEU A 198 14.96 15.21 -4.16
C LEU A 198 16.34 14.54 -4.07
N GLY A 199 16.46 13.28 -4.48
CA GLY A 199 17.75 12.58 -4.58
C GLY A 199 18.72 13.31 -5.49
N TYR A 200 18.26 13.66 -6.70
CA TYR A 200 19.04 14.45 -7.65
C TYR A 200 19.49 15.80 -7.06
N LEU A 201 18.58 16.54 -6.42
CA LEU A 201 18.89 17.85 -5.83
C LEU A 201 19.90 17.77 -4.67
N LEU A 202 19.83 16.70 -3.87
CA LEU A 202 20.73 16.47 -2.73
C LEU A 202 22.06 15.78 -3.12
N GLY A 203 22.23 15.42 -4.40
CA GLY A 203 23.38 14.62 -4.86
C GLY A 203 23.42 13.21 -4.27
N LEU A 204 22.30 12.72 -3.75
CA LEU A 204 22.18 11.40 -3.14
C LEU A 204 21.52 10.43 -4.12
N PRO A 205 21.99 9.17 -4.23
CA PRO A 205 21.31 8.13 -5.02
C PRO A 205 20.06 7.63 -4.27
N LEU A 206 19.09 8.54 -4.06
CA LEU A 206 17.79 8.19 -3.47
C LEU A 206 16.94 7.52 -4.54
N ASP A 207 16.50 6.33 -4.19
CA ASP A 207 15.60 5.53 -4.99
C ASP A 207 14.44 5.06 -4.11
N ILE A 208 13.36 4.57 -4.72
CA ILE A 208 12.22 4.05 -4.00
C ILE A 208 11.82 2.68 -4.52
N ARG A 209 11.58 1.79 -3.56
CA ARG A 209 11.05 0.46 -3.82
C ARG A 209 9.67 0.35 -3.19
N HIS A 210 8.64 0.52 -4.01
CA HIS A 210 7.27 0.24 -3.60
C HIS A 210 6.81 -1.08 -4.21
N VAL A 211 5.96 -1.82 -3.50
CA VAL A 211 5.48 -3.14 -3.95
C VAL A 211 4.86 -3.09 -5.34
N ALA A 212 3.98 -2.12 -5.63
CA ALA A 212 3.31 -2.04 -6.93
C ALA A 212 4.30 -1.84 -8.10
N PHE A 213 5.27 -0.94 -7.97
CA PHE A 213 6.29 -0.72 -9.01
C PHE A 213 7.24 -1.91 -9.13
N SER A 214 7.60 -2.52 -8.00
CA SER A 214 8.47 -3.69 -7.99
C SER A 214 7.77 -4.91 -8.62
N SER A 215 6.47 -5.07 -8.40
CA SER A 215 5.62 -6.07 -9.07
C SER A 215 5.53 -5.80 -10.56
N ALA A 216 5.30 -4.56 -10.99
CA ALA A 216 5.23 -4.21 -12.40
C ALA A 216 6.57 -4.51 -13.11
N ASN A 217 7.70 -4.11 -12.51
CA ASN A 217 9.04 -4.39 -13.03
C ASN A 217 9.30 -5.89 -13.13
N LEU A 218 8.94 -6.67 -12.10
CA LEU A 218 9.01 -8.13 -12.17
C LEU A 218 8.15 -8.68 -13.32
N GLY A 219 6.96 -8.12 -13.54
CA GLY A 219 6.07 -8.49 -14.63
C GLY A 219 6.68 -8.19 -16.02
N PHE A 220 7.20 -6.97 -16.22
CA PHE A 220 7.86 -6.59 -17.46
C PHE A 220 9.06 -7.50 -17.75
N ALA A 221 9.91 -7.74 -16.74
CA ALA A 221 11.06 -8.62 -16.86
C ALA A 221 10.67 -10.06 -17.21
N SER A 222 9.69 -10.63 -16.48
CA SER A 222 9.30 -12.04 -16.64
C SER A 222 8.55 -12.32 -17.93
N PHE A 223 7.82 -11.32 -18.47
CA PHE A 223 7.16 -11.45 -19.76
C PHE A 223 8.12 -11.24 -20.93
N SER A 224 9.08 -10.32 -20.79
CA SER A 224 10.07 -10.04 -21.84
C SER A 224 11.06 -11.20 -22.01
N ASP A 225 11.48 -11.83 -20.91
CA ASP A 225 12.35 -13.00 -20.93
C ASP A 225 12.10 -13.90 -19.71
N PHE A 226 11.40 -15.01 -19.93
CA PHE A 226 11.02 -15.90 -18.85
C PHE A 226 12.16 -16.87 -18.49
N GLN A 227 12.93 -16.50 -17.47
CA GLN A 227 14.06 -17.27 -16.93
C GLN A 227 13.64 -18.50 -16.08
N GLY A 228 12.35 -18.88 -16.11
CA GLY A 228 11.81 -20.03 -15.38
C GLY A 228 11.11 -19.70 -14.06
N TRP A 229 10.32 -20.66 -13.57
CA TRP A 229 9.47 -20.50 -12.38
C TRP A 229 10.25 -20.20 -11.09
N VAL A 230 11.45 -20.75 -10.94
CA VAL A 230 12.28 -20.50 -9.74
C VAL A 230 12.68 -19.03 -9.67
N GLY A 231 13.18 -18.45 -10.78
CA GLY A 231 13.56 -17.04 -10.84
C GLY A 231 12.36 -16.12 -10.58
N PHE A 232 11.21 -16.45 -11.18
CA PHE A 232 9.97 -15.71 -10.95
C PHE A 232 9.53 -15.74 -9.48
N LEU A 233 9.54 -16.91 -8.83
CA LEU A 233 9.15 -17.06 -7.43
C LEU A 233 10.12 -16.37 -6.48
N VAL A 234 11.42 -16.37 -6.77
CA VAL A 234 12.43 -15.61 -6.01
C VAL A 234 12.18 -14.11 -6.16
N GLY A 235 11.95 -13.63 -7.39
CA GLY A 235 11.60 -12.23 -7.64
C GLY A 235 10.32 -11.82 -6.93
N LEU A 236 9.28 -12.66 -7.00
CA LEU A 236 8.01 -12.44 -6.31
C LEU A 236 8.21 -12.38 -4.79
N SER A 237 9.05 -13.25 -4.23
CA SER A 237 9.38 -13.23 -2.80
C SER A 237 10.09 -11.94 -2.39
N CYS A 238 11.00 -11.42 -3.24
CA CYS A 238 11.65 -10.13 -3.01
C CYS A 238 10.64 -8.96 -3.05
N VAL A 239 9.73 -8.95 -4.03
CA VAL A 239 8.65 -7.97 -4.14
C VAL A 239 7.73 -8.01 -2.91
N MET A 240 7.39 -9.21 -2.43
CA MET A 240 6.58 -9.39 -1.23
C MET A 240 7.29 -8.88 0.02
N LEU A 241 8.61 -9.07 0.12
CA LEU A 241 9.41 -8.51 1.22
C LEU A 241 9.46 -6.98 1.16
N ILE A 242 9.60 -6.38 -0.02
CA ILE A 242 9.49 -4.92 -0.22
C ILE A 242 8.12 -4.42 0.27
N GLY A 243 7.03 -5.06 -0.13
CA GLY A 243 5.69 -4.70 0.32
C GLY A 243 5.48 -4.84 1.81
N PHE A 244 6.06 -5.88 2.41
CA PHE A 244 6.08 -6.06 3.85
C PHE A 244 6.78 -4.88 4.55
N VAL A 245 7.96 -4.47 4.08
CA VAL A 245 8.68 -3.32 4.64
C VAL A 245 7.90 -2.02 4.45
N ASN A 246 7.35 -1.75 3.25
CA ASN A 246 6.53 -0.56 2.99
C ASN A 246 5.41 -0.43 4.03
N LEU A 247 4.69 -1.53 4.25
CA LEU A 247 3.55 -1.60 5.16
C LEU A 247 3.95 -1.43 6.63
N TRP A 248 4.93 -2.19 7.10
CA TRP A 248 5.28 -2.25 8.52
C TRP A 248 5.98 -0.98 9.00
N VAL A 249 6.81 -0.35 8.15
CA VAL A 249 7.40 0.96 8.46
C VAL A 249 6.30 2.00 8.56
N SER A 250 5.36 2.03 7.60
CA SER A 250 4.23 2.95 7.62
C SER A 250 3.37 2.79 8.87
N PHE A 251 3.00 1.53 9.17
CA PHE A 251 2.19 1.19 10.33
C PHE A 251 2.89 1.55 11.64
N ALA A 252 4.18 1.24 11.80
CA ALA A 252 4.95 1.53 13.01
C ALA A 252 4.99 3.05 13.29
N LEU A 253 5.22 3.88 12.26
CA LEU A 253 5.20 5.33 12.39
C LEU A 253 3.80 5.85 12.76
N ALA A 254 2.76 5.33 12.10
CA ALA A 254 1.38 5.69 12.44
C ALA A 254 1.03 5.34 13.88
N LEU A 255 1.45 4.15 14.33
CA LEU A 255 1.24 3.69 15.70
C LEU A 255 1.93 4.59 16.71
N MET A 256 3.19 4.92 16.46
CA MET A 256 3.99 5.77 17.31
C MET A 256 3.36 7.16 17.46
N VAL A 257 2.95 7.77 16.34
CA VAL A 257 2.30 9.09 16.35
C VAL A 257 0.94 9.02 17.03
N ALA A 258 0.12 7.99 16.76
CA ALA A 258 -1.18 7.82 17.38
C ALA A 258 -1.07 7.66 18.91
N LEU A 259 -0.13 6.85 19.39
CA LEU A 259 0.10 6.68 20.83
C LEU A 259 0.59 7.98 21.49
N ARG A 260 1.55 8.67 20.85
CA ARG A 260 2.08 9.94 21.34
C ARG A 260 1.00 11.02 21.41
N SER A 261 0.09 11.07 20.42
CA SER A 261 -1.02 12.03 20.40
C SER A 261 -2.01 11.85 21.55
N ARG A 262 -2.12 10.64 22.11
CA ARG A 262 -3.02 10.30 23.23
C ARG A 262 -2.32 10.28 24.59
N GLY A 263 -1.08 10.77 24.66
CA GLY A 263 -0.26 10.71 25.88
C GLY A 263 0.01 9.27 26.37
N CYS A 264 -0.17 8.27 25.51
CA CYS A 264 0.06 6.87 25.84
C CYS A 264 1.51 6.52 25.51
N ARG A 265 2.25 6.01 26.49
CA ARG A 265 3.57 5.41 26.26
C ARG A 265 3.43 3.89 26.32
N ILE A 266 3.85 3.22 25.26
CA ILE A 266 4.07 1.77 25.27
C ILE A 266 5.57 1.56 25.38
N GLU A 267 6.01 0.85 26.42
CA GLU A 267 7.39 0.38 26.48
C GLU A 267 7.64 -0.61 25.34
N PRO A 268 8.68 -0.42 24.50
CA PRO A 268 8.97 -1.30 23.38
C PRO A 268 9.03 -2.79 23.77
N GLY A 269 9.57 -3.10 24.95
CA GLY A 269 9.65 -4.45 25.49
C GLY A 269 8.28 -5.10 25.76
N THR A 270 7.27 -4.34 26.17
CA THR A 270 5.93 -4.86 26.46
C THR A 270 5.17 -5.22 25.18
N LEU A 271 5.35 -4.42 24.12
CA LEU A 271 4.82 -4.72 22.79
C LEU A 271 5.52 -5.95 22.20
N LEU A 272 6.85 -5.99 22.23
CA LEU A 272 7.65 -7.06 21.65
C LEU A 272 7.39 -8.40 22.35
N ASN A 273 7.30 -8.42 23.68
CA ASN A 273 7.00 -9.64 24.44
C ASN A 273 5.57 -10.15 24.19
N GLY A 274 4.58 -9.25 24.12
CA GLY A 274 3.20 -9.63 23.80
C GLY A 274 3.05 -10.18 22.37
N VAL A 275 3.76 -9.59 21.41
CA VAL A 275 3.80 -10.10 20.02
C VAL A 275 4.50 -11.45 19.96
N LYS A 276 5.63 -11.60 20.65
CA LYS A 276 6.39 -12.85 20.70
C LYS A 276 5.60 -13.99 21.32
N GLU A 277 4.93 -13.76 22.45
CA GLU A 277 4.06 -14.77 23.09
C GLU A 277 2.92 -15.22 22.17
N GLU A 278 2.27 -14.29 21.48
CA GLU A 278 1.14 -14.62 20.61
C GLU A 278 1.59 -15.27 19.29
N PHE A 279 2.74 -14.86 18.75
CA PHE A 279 3.34 -15.47 17.55
C PHE A 279 3.81 -16.90 17.83
N LEU A 280 4.44 -17.15 18.99
CA LEU A 280 4.86 -18.49 19.41
C LEU A 280 3.67 -19.42 19.69
N ARG A 281 2.54 -18.87 20.15
CA ARG A 281 1.34 -19.66 20.41
C ARG A 281 0.63 -20.11 19.14
N GLU A 282 0.45 -19.22 18.17
CA GLU A 282 -0.35 -19.53 16.97
C GLU A 282 0.19 -18.82 15.71
N PRO A 283 1.33 -19.25 15.14
CA PRO A 283 1.99 -18.57 14.03
C PRO A 283 1.15 -18.61 12.74
N LEU A 284 0.46 -19.72 12.47
CA LEU A 284 -0.37 -19.88 11.27
C LEU A 284 -1.61 -18.97 11.27
N ARG A 285 -2.12 -18.59 12.45
CA ARG A 285 -3.27 -17.69 12.57
C ARG A 285 -2.93 -16.21 12.34
N PHE A 286 -1.64 -15.87 12.22
CA PHE A 286 -1.22 -14.54 11.74
C PHE A 286 -1.48 -14.35 10.24
N PHE A 287 -1.51 -15.43 9.47
CA PHE A 287 -1.62 -15.40 8.01
C PHE A 287 -2.98 -15.92 7.52
N LEU A 288 -3.66 -16.80 8.25
CA LEU A 288 -4.93 -17.40 7.83
C LEU A 288 -6.19 -16.66 8.34
N PRO A 289 -7.23 -16.47 7.50
CA PRO A 289 -8.50 -15.90 7.92
C PRO A 289 -9.28 -16.81 8.87
N ARG A 290 -9.98 -16.20 9.84
CA ARG A 290 -10.96 -16.93 10.65
C ARG A 290 -12.14 -17.28 9.76
N VAL A 291 -12.41 -18.57 9.59
CA VAL A 291 -13.76 -19.02 9.27
C VAL A 291 -14.64 -18.51 10.41
N ARG A 292 -15.56 -17.57 10.11
CA ARG A 292 -16.59 -17.16 11.08
C ARG A 292 -17.40 -18.42 11.39
N SER A 293 -17.19 -19.01 12.55
CA SER A 293 -18.20 -19.88 13.15
C SER A 293 -19.44 -19.01 13.34
N SER A 294 -20.48 -19.30 12.57
CA SER A 294 -21.79 -18.68 12.74
C SER A 294 -22.20 -18.92 14.19
N ARG A 295 -22.32 -17.84 14.96
CA ARG A 295 -22.90 -17.89 16.30
C ARG A 295 -24.35 -18.34 16.09
N LYS A 296 -24.64 -19.62 16.36
CA LYS A 296 -26.03 -20.07 16.58
C LYS A 296 -26.62 -19.12 17.61
N GLY A 297 -27.73 -18.48 17.25
CA GLY A 297 -28.33 -17.41 18.02
C GLY A 297 -28.69 -17.87 19.43
N ASP A 298 -28.24 -17.10 20.41
CA ASP A 298 -29.00 -16.92 21.64
C ASP A 298 -30.32 -16.25 21.24
N SER A 299 -31.37 -17.05 21.12
CA SER A 299 -32.75 -16.59 21.30
C SER A 299 -33.17 -17.03 22.68
N GLY A 300 -32.93 -16.16 23.66
CA GLY A 300 -33.57 -16.24 24.96
C GLY A 300 -34.98 -15.64 24.90
N ALA A 301 -35.90 -16.33 25.58
CA ALA A 301 -37.20 -15.87 26.07
C ALA A 301 -38.37 -15.74 25.06
N LEU A 302 -39.34 -16.65 25.20
CA LEU A 302 -40.76 -16.38 25.50
C LEU A 302 -41.61 -17.65 25.29
N ARG A 303 -41.85 -18.37 26.40
CA ARG A 303 -42.83 -19.46 26.68
C ARG A 303 -42.24 -20.15 27.92
N GLU A 304 -42.81 -20.09 29.11
CA GLU A 304 -44.16 -20.48 29.48
C GLU A 304 -44.67 -19.58 30.61
N ASP A 305 -45.77 -18.88 30.32
CA ASP A 305 -46.74 -18.44 31.31
C ASP A 305 -48.07 -19.04 30.83
N ARG A 306 -48.33 -20.29 31.26
CA ARG A 306 -49.62 -20.99 31.20
C ARG A 306 -49.49 -22.35 31.88
N GLN A 307 -49.74 -22.37 33.19
CA GLN A 307 -50.75 -23.18 33.90
C GLN A 307 -50.43 -23.23 35.39
#